data_AF-A0A6A4WFD0-F1
#
_entry.id   AF-A0A6A4WFD0-F1
#
_cell.length_a   1.000
_cell.length_b   1.000
_cell.length_c   1.000
_cell.angle_alpha   90.00
_cell.angle_beta   90.00
_cell.angle_gamma   90.00
#
_symmetry.space_group_name_H-M   'P 1'
#
loop_
_entity.id
_entity.type
_entity.pdbx_description
1 polymer ?
#
loop_
_entity_poly.entity_id
_entity_poly.type
_entity_poly.pdbx_seq_one_letter_code
_entity_poly.pdbx_strand_id
1 'polypeptide(L)'
;MAYITRYVPGTDKLRQNAFEVRSMDGLSSGVIHCDDLLALSQWTKHVTNNIMGLTNLQMKLYNRDLPSAEHITFMGWVCEGYLNPAQTGQDWVVRFLALRGSELYIFDKPPRDQQDWLKCPGVHSVYQTMFRVIRESENVDEKQHCFLIQTTAGTSHYLSVETRQELIRIESSWLRCVHQAVARLGSKTFRVKCDGHDSGLTLDWAMGFALYDSETKMFCWKYKFSQLKGSSDDNKSRLRLDFISADGTELHTRELECAALQPLLFCMHAFLTAKVAAVDPSFLRHHT
;
A
#
# COMPACT_ATOMS: atom_id res chain seq x y z
N MET A 1 22.13 -1.98 -4.17
CA MET A 1 20.89 -2.33 -4.89
C MET A 1 20.84 -1.53 -6.19
N ALA A 2 20.31 -2.08 -7.28
CA ALA A 2 20.24 -1.41 -8.59
C ALA A 2 18.81 -1.53 -9.14
N TYR A 3 18.50 -0.82 -10.23
CA TYR A 3 17.26 -1.01 -10.98
C TYR A 3 17.52 -0.92 -12.48
N ILE A 4 16.63 -1.53 -13.25
CA ILE A 4 16.57 -1.38 -14.69
C ILE A 4 15.49 -0.37 -15.04
N THR A 5 15.69 0.40 -16.11
CA THR A 5 14.60 1.17 -16.70
C THR A 5 14.72 1.26 -18.21
N ARG A 6 13.57 1.16 -18.89
CA ARG A 6 13.43 1.46 -20.31
C ARG A 6 13.03 2.91 -20.54
N TYR A 7 12.60 3.63 -19.52
CA TYR A 7 12.16 5.01 -19.64
C TYR A 7 13.32 6.00 -19.58
N VAL A 8 13.25 7.07 -20.39
CA VAL A 8 14.21 8.17 -20.32
C VAL A 8 14.10 8.81 -18.92
N PRO A 9 15.21 8.97 -18.17
CA PRO A 9 15.19 9.49 -16.80
C PRO A 9 14.43 10.81 -16.70
N GLY A 10 13.57 10.93 -15.68
CA GLY A 10 12.74 12.11 -15.47
C GLY A 10 11.43 12.14 -16.23
N THR A 11 11.19 11.20 -17.16
CA THR A 11 10.07 11.28 -18.11
C THR A 11 9.26 9.99 -18.21
N ASP A 12 8.16 10.08 -18.94
CA ASP A 12 7.28 9.00 -19.38
C ASP A 12 7.70 8.35 -20.71
N LYS A 13 8.73 8.88 -21.39
CA LYS A 13 9.14 8.40 -22.71
C LYS A 13 9.84 7.05 -22.67
N LEU A 14 9.22 6.04 -23.26
CA LEU A 14 9.76 4.69 -23.35
C LEU A 14 10.83 4.57 -24.45
N ARG A 15 11.95 3.91 -24.15
CA ARG A 15 12.91 3.47 -25.17
C ARG A 15 12.42 2.18 -25.83
N GLN A 16 12.27 2.21 -27.14
CA GLN A 16 11.70 1.10 -27.91
C GLN A 16 12.57 -0.17 -27.83
N ASN A 17 13.85 -0.06 -28.20
CA ASN A 17 14.80 -1.18 -28.27
C ASN A 17 16.02 -0.99 -27.34
N ALA A 18 15.83 -0.35 -26.20
CA ALA A 18 16.95 -0.11 -25.27
C ALA A 18 16.51 -0.08 -23.82
N PHE A 19 17.46 -0.33 -22.93
CA PHE A 19 17.30 -0.21 -21.49
C PHE A 19 18.57 0.36 -20.86
N GLU A 20 18.46 0.73 -19.60
CA GLU A 20 19.55 1.27 -18.81
C GLU A 20 19.52 0.61 -17.43
N VAL A 21 20.69 0.29 -16.88
CA VAL A 21 20.82 -0.18 -15.49
C VAL A 21 21.43 0.94 -14.66
N ARG A 22 20.80 1.24 -13.53
CA ARG A 22 21.23 2.32 -12.64
C ARG A 22 21.53 1.78 -11.25
N SER A 23 22.65 2.20 -10.69
CA SER A 23 23.05 1.84 -9.33
C SER A 23 22.24 2.64 -8.30
N MET A 24 22.32 2.24 -7.02
CA MET A 24 21.69 2.98 -5.92
C MET A 24 22.17 4.42 -5.76
N ASP A 25 23.37 4.73 -6.27
CA ASP A 25 23.93 6.08 -6.21
C ASP A 25 23.52 6.91 -7.43
N GLY A 26 22.69 6.34 -8.31
CA GLY A 26 22.24 6.98 -9.53
C GLY A 26 23.25 6.89 -10.68
N LEU A 27 24.34 6.13 -10.55
CA LEU A 27 25.29 5.93 -11.64
C LEU A 27 24.66 5.05 -12.73
N SER A 28 24.87 5.44 -13.98
CA SER A 28 24.32 4.78 -15.16
C SER A 28 25.30 3.77 -15.74
N SER A 29 24.79 2.65 -16.25
CA SER A 29 25.54 1.74 -17.14
C SER A 29 25.78 2.31 -18.54
N GLY A 30 25.16 3.44 -18.88
CA GLY A 30 24.90 3.83 -20.26
C GLY A 30 23.64 3.14 -20.81
N VAL A 31 23.10 3.69 -21.90
CA VAL A 31 21.95 3.10 -22.62
C VAL A 31 22.43 1.92 -23.45
N ILE A 32 21.88 0.74 -23.16
CA ILE A 32 22.19 -0.50 -23.87
C ILE A 32 21.12 -0.69 -24.95
N HIS A 33 21.54 -0.63 -26.20
CA HIS A 33 20.70 -0.90 -27.36
C HIS A 33 20.70 -2.41 -27.66
N CYS A 34 19.52 -2.94 -27.97
CA CYS A 34 19.34 -4.32 -28.37
C CYS A 34 18.96 -4.37 -29.85
N ASP A 35 19.46 -5.40 -30.54
CA ASP A 35 19.21 -5.59 -31.98
C ASP A 35 17.73 -5.83 -32.29
N ASP A 36 17.03 -6.54 -31.40
CA ASP A 36 15.61 -6.82 -31.51
C ASP A 36 14.88 -6.85 -30.14
N LEU A 37 13.55 -6.96 -30.20
CA LEU A 37 12.69 -7.00 -29.02
C LEU A 37 12.83 -8.29 -28.20
N LEU A 38 13.25 -9.40 -28.82
CA LEU A 38 13.46 -10.66 -28.12
C LEU A 38 14.70 -10.57 -27.23
N ALA A 39 15.81 -10.07 -27.78
CA ALA A 39 17.03 -9.80 -27.04
C ALA A 39 16.77 -8.81 -25.91
N LEU A 40 16.04 -7.71 -26.17
CA LEU A 40 15.66 -6.74 -25.14
C LEU A 40 14.90 -7.42 -23.98
N SER A 41 13.89 -8.23 -24.31
CA SER A 41 13.08 -8.93 -23.31
C SER A 41 13.91 -9.91 -22.47
N GLN A 42 14.77 -10.70 -23.12
CA GLN A 42 15.66 -11.65 -22.44
C GLN A 42 16.65 -10.93 -21.52
N TRP A 43 17.36 -9.92 -22.02
CA TRP A 43 18.31 -9.14 -21.23
C TRP A 43 17.64 -8.46 -20.04
N THR A 44 16.51 -7.79 -20.27
CA THR A 44 15.73 -7.14 -19.20
C THR A 44 15.33 -8.16 -18.14
N LYS A 45 14.79 -9.32 -18.54
CA LYS A 45 14.41 -10.39 -17.61
C LYS A 45 15.59 -10.90 -16.79
N HIS A 46 16.73 -11.19 -17.42
CA HIS A 46 17.91 -11.70 -16.72
C HIS A 46 18.46 -10.69 -15.71
N VAL A 47 18.55 -9.41 -16.11
CA VAL A 47 19.03 -8.34 -15.23
C VAL A 47 18.07 -8.09 -14.08
N THR A 48 16.76 -7.97 -14.34
CA THR A 48 15.73 -7.81 -13.30
C THR A 48 15.77 -8.96 -12.31
N ASN A 49 15.86 -10.21 -12.79
CA ASN A 49 15.94 -11.39 -11.91
C ASN A 49 17.18 -11.35 -11.01
N ASN A 50 18.33 -10.96 -11.54
CA ASN A 50 19.55 -10.84 -10.75
C ASN A 50 19.43 -9.73 -9.69
N ILE A 51 18.92 -8.55 -10.07
CA ILE A 51 18.66 -7.43 -9.16
C ILE A 51 17.70 -7.85 -8.04
N MET A 52 16.62 -8.55 -8.37
CA MET A 52 15.66 -9.07 -7.39
C MET A 52 16.31 -10.10 -6.47
N GLY A 53 17.13 -11.02 -7.00
CA GLY A 53 17.86 -12.01 -6.21
C GLY A 53 18.77 -11.36 -5.16
N LEU A 54 19.54 -10.34 -5.57
CA LEU A 54 20.40 -9.56 -4.68
C LEU A 54 19.60 -8.74 -3.66
N THR A 55 18.46 -8.17 -4.05
CA THR A 55 17.56 -7.43 -3.14
C THR A 55 16.96 -8.37 -2.08
N ASN A 56 16.56 -9.58 -2.48
CA ASN A 56 16.07 -10.60 -1.56
C ASN A 56 17.16 -11.09 -0.60
N LEU A 57 18.39 -11.24 -1.07
CA LEU A 57 19.52 -11.56 -0.20
C LEU A 57 19.74 -10.46 0.83
N GLN A 58 19.71 -9.19 0.41
CA GLN A 58 19.84 -8.06 1.33
C GLN A 58 18.72 -8.03 2.38
N MET A 59 17.47 -8.29 1.99
CA MET A 59 16.35 -8.40 2.94
C MET A 59 16.58 -9.51 3.96
N LYS A 60 17.09 -10.68 3.55
CA LYS A 60 17.42 -11.78 4.47
C LYS A 60 18.51 -11.38 5.47
N LEU A 61 19.52 -10.65 5.01
CA LEU A 61 20.60 -10.16 5.88
C LEU A 61 20.06 -9.18 6.92
N TYR A 62 19.23 -8.20 6.52
CA TYR A 62 18.58 -7.31 7.47
C TYR A 62 17.69 -8.07 8.48
N ASN A 63 16.88 -9.01 7.99
CA ASN A 63 15.93 -9.75 8.83
C ASN A 63 16.60 -10.69 9.84
N ARG A 64 17.87 -11.08 9.64
CA ARG A 64 18.60 -11.90 10.63
C ARG A 64 18.70 -11.19 11.98
N ASP A 65 18.82 -9.87 11.94
CA ASP A 65 19.09 -9.03 13.11
C ASP A 65 17.80 -8.29 13.57
N LEU A 66 16.65 -8.59 12.96
CA LEU A 66 15.34 -8.00 13.30
C LEU A 66 14.43 -9.04 13.97
N PRO A 67 13.57 -8.63 14.91
CA PRO A 67 12.52 -9.51 15.42
C PRO A 67 11.50 -9.81 14.32
N SER A 68 10.84 -10.97 14.39
CA SER A 68 9.87 -11.41 13.37
C SER A 68 8.76 -10.39 13.09
N ALA A 69 8.32 -9.65 14.11
CA ALA A 69 7.29 -8.62 13.99
C ALA A 69 7.76 -7.38 13.19
N GLU A 70 9.07 -7.20 13.02
CA GLU A 70 9.69 -6.10 12.27
C GLU A 70 10.39 -6.57 10.99
N HIS A 71 10.20 -7.81 10.57
CA HIS A 71 10.79 -8.28 9.32
C HIS A 71 10.38 -7.40 8.13
N ILE A 72 11.35 -7.18 7.25
CA ILE A 72 11.18 -6.57 5.95
C ILE A 72 10.59 -7.63 5.02
N THR A 73 9.41 -7.33 4.47
CA THR A 73 8.67 -8.23 3.57
C THR A 73 8.74 -7.80 2.12
N PHE A 74 9.11 -6.54 1.87
CA PHE A 74 9.30 -6.00 0.53
C PHE A 74 10.38 -4.91 0.55
N MET A 75 11.17 -4.90 -0.51
CA MET A 75 12.06 -3.80 -0.90
C MET A 75 12.03 -3.68 -2.42
N GLY A 76 11.99 -2.47 -2.95
CA GLY A 76 11.95 -2.26 -4.41
C GLY A 76 12.01 -0.81 -4.84
N TRP A 77 12.59 -0.59 -6.01
CA TRP A 77 12.57 0.70 -6.68
C TRP A 77 11.22 0.95 -7.34
N VAL A 78 10.81 2.21 -7.34
CA VAL A 78 9.61 2.70 -8.01
C VAL A 78 9.91 4.06 -8.62
N CYS A 79 9.13 4.48 -9.61
CA CYS A 79 9.10 5.86 -10.07
C CYS A 79 7.87 6.54 -9.48
N GLU A 80 8.02 7.75 -8.96
CA GLU A 80 6.95 8.62 -8.47
C GLU A 80 6.74 9.78 -9.44
N GLY A 81 5.50 9.97 -9.89
CA GLY A 81 5.12 11.02 -10.82
C GLY A 81 4.60 12.26 -10.08
N TYR A 82 5.13 13.42 -10.41
CA TYR A 82 4.60 14.70 -9.93
C TYR A 82 3.47 15.14 -10.85
N LEU A 83 2.23 14.94 -10.38
CA LEU A 83 1.04 15.21 -11.19
C LEU A 83 0.82 16.72 -11.39
N ASN A 84 0.96 17.16 -12.63
CA ASN A 84 0.63 18.50 -13.09
C ASN A 84 -0.43 18.45 -14.21
N PRO A 85 -1.68 18.85 -13.91
CA PRO A 85 -2.77 18.83 -14.89
C PRO A 85 -2.54 19.72 -16.13
N ALA A 86 -1.61 20.67 -16.06
CA ALA A 86 -1.33 21.60 -17.14
C ALA A 86 -0.29 21.08 -18.15
N GLN A 87 0.31 19.91 -17.92
CA GLN A 87 1.39 19.35 -18.75
C GLN A 87 0.95 18.05 -19.42
N THR A 88 1.36 17.85 -20.68
CA THR A 88 1.05 16.65 -21.49
C THR A 88 1.93 15.44 -21.17
N GLY A 89 2.63 15.46 -20.03
CA GLY A 89 3.49 14.41 -19.49
C GLY A 89 3.92 14.81 -18.08
N GLN A 90 4.30 13.83 -17.26
CA GLN A 90 4.65 14.08 -15.85
C GLN A 90 6.16 14.02 -15.63
N ASP A 91 6.64 14.76 -14.63
CA ASP A 91 8.00 14.64 -14.14
C ASP A 91 8.08 13.42 -13.21
N TRP A 92 9.04 12.53 -13.46
CA TRP A 92 9.21 11.29 -12.71
C TRP A 92 10.50 11.26 -11.90
N VAL A 93 10.39 11.00 -10.61
CA VAL A 93 11.54 10.79 -9.72
C VAL A 93 11.60 9.35 -9.26
N VAL A 94 12.81 8.81 -9.12
CA VAL A 94 12.99 7.46 -8.60
C VAL A 94 12.94 7.49 -7.07
N ARG A 95 12.18 6.56 -6.49
CA ARG A 95 12.07 6.32 -5.05
C ARG A 95 12.36 4.86 -4.74
N PHE A 96 12.60 4.59 -3.46
CA PHE A 96 12.76 3.23 -2.95
C PHE A 96 11.72 2.95 -1.87
N LEU A 97 10.91 1.93 -2.08
CA LEU A 97 9.90 1.49 -1.12
C LEU A 97 10.39 0.30 -0.32
N ALA A 98 10.01 0.26 0.96
CA ALA A 98 10.13 -0.93 1.77
C ALA A 98 8.89 -1.14 2.65
N LEU A 99 8.52 -2.40 2.88
CA LEU A 99 7.52 -2.79 3.87
C LEU A 99 8.27 -3.49 5.01
N ARG A 100 8.23 -2.91 6.21
CA ARG A 100 8.92 -3.42 7.40
C ARG A 100 7.95 -3.42 8.58
N GLY A 101 7.66 -4.59 9.13
CA GLY A 101 6.70 -4.76 10.22
C GLY A 101 5.27 -4.34 9.87
N SER A 102 4.79 -3.21 10.43
CA SER A 102 3.47 -2.62 10.11
C SER A 102 3.57 -1.36 9.25
N GLU A 103 4.77 -1.02 8.77
CA GLU A 103 5.05 0.30 8.25
C GLU A 103 5.53 0.22 6.79
N LEU A 104 5.02 1.16 5.99
CA LEU A 104 5.55 1.53 4.68
C LEU A 104 6.64 2.58 4.88
N TYR A 105 7.77 2.37 4.23
CA TYR A 105 8.87 3.30 4.14
C TYR A 105 9.02 3.78 2.68
N ILE A 106 9.17 5.09 2.50
CA ILE A 106 9.43 5.75 1.22
C ILE A 106 10.74 6.52 1.33
N PHE A 107 11.77 6.05 0.64
CA PHE A 107 13.10 6.66 0.64
C PHE A 107 13.42 7.32 -0.70
N ASP A 108 14.28 8.35 -0.67
CA ASP A 108 14.94 8.87 -1.87
C ASP A 108 16.01 7.89 -2.40
N LYS A 109 16.68 7.17 -1.49
CA LYS A 109 17.72 6.19 -1.78
C LYS A 109 17.57 4.96 -0.88
N PRO A 110 17.94 3.75 -1.34
CA PRO A 110 17.82 2.54 -0.53
C PRO A 110 18.64 2.65 0.76
N PRO A 111 18.12 2.12 1.89
CA PRO A 111 18.88 2.09 3.13
C PRO A 111 20.11 1.19 2.99
N ARG A 112 21.26 1.68 3.45
CA ARG A 112 22.55 0.98 3.47
C ARG A 112 22.80 0.27 4.79
N ASP A 113 22.30 0.84 5.88
CA ASP A 113 22.42 0.30 7.22
C ASP A 113 21.16 0.57 8.07
N GLN A 114 21.20 0.16 9.33
CA GLN A 114 20.06 0.29 10.26
C GLN A 114 19.71 1.75 10.60
N GLN A 115 20.69 2.67 10.55
CA GLN A 115 20.45 4.09 10.87
C GLN A 115 19.61 4.78 9.80
N ASP A 116 19.77 4.39 8.54
CA ASP A 116 19.00 4.97 7.44
C ASP A 116 17.49 4.77 7.63
N TRP A 117 17.07 3.65 8.22
CA TRP A 117 15.64 3.40 8.51
C TRP A 117 15.06 4.41 9.49
N LEU A 118 15.86 4.88 10.46
CA LEU A 118 15.44 5.88 11.45
C LEU A 118 15.36 7.29 10.84
N LYS A 119 16.05 7.52 9.73
CA LYS A 119 16.11 8.81 9.02
C LYS A 119 15.17 8.85 7.81
N CYS A 120 14.35 7.82 7.61
CA CYS A 120 13.42 7.76 6.49
C CYS A 120 12.42 8.93 6.55
N PRO A 121 12.28 9.74 5.49
CA PRO A 121 11.40 10.90 5.51
C PRO A 121 9.91 10.52 5.45
N GLY A 122 9.57 9.41 4.80
CA GLY A 122 8.19 8.91 4.67
C GLY A 122 8.03 7.58 5.39
N VAL A 123 7.38 7.58 6.55
CA VAL A 123 7.02 6.36 7.30
C VAL A 123 5.53 6.41 7.62
N HIS A 124 4.80 5.37 7.18
CA HIS A 124 3.34 5.35 7.30
C HIS A 124 2.83 3.95 7.68
N SER A 125 1.93 3.88 8.65
CA SER A 125 1.32 2.60 9.02
C SER A 125 0.46 2.07 7.88
N VAL A 126 0.68 0.83 7.46
CA VAL A 126 -0.02 0.23 6.31
C VAL A 126 -1.52 0.10 6.56
N TYR A 127 -1.94 -0.06 7.82
CA TYR A 127 -3.34 -0.09 8.20
C TYR A 127 -4.00 1.30 8.28
N GLN A 128 -3.27 2.37 7.97
CA GLN A 128 -3.78 3.73 7.79
C GLN A 128 -3.26 4.34 6.49
N THR A 129 -2.98 3.50 5.49
CA THR A 129 -2.52 3.93 4.17
C THR A 129 -3.30 3.16 3.14
N MET A 130 -3.72 3.82 2.07
CA MET A 130 -4.44 3.16 0.97
C MET A 130 -3.46 2.80 -0.14
N PHE A 131 -3.58 1.59 -0.68
CA PHE A 131 -2.88 1.14 -1.89
C PHE A 131 -3.93 0.80 -2.94
N ARG A 132 -3.76 1.30 -4.17
CA ARG A 132 -4.68 1.04 -5.28
C ARG A 132 -3.91 0.87 -6.58
N VAL A 133 -4.06 -0.27 -7.23
CA VAL A 133 -3.57 -0.45 -8.61
C VAL A 133 -4.37 0.46 -9.55
N ILE A 134 -3.68 1.19 -10.42
CA ILE A 134 -4.29 2.09 -11.40
C ILE A 134 -4.56 1.31 -12.68
N ARG A 135 -5.78 1.42 -13.20
CA ARG A 135 -6.15 0.83 -14.49
C ARG A 135 -5.47 1.61 -15.61
N GLU A 136 -5.16 0.93 -16.71
CA GLU A 136 -4.51 1.56 -17.87
C GLU A 136 -5.30 2.78 -18.40
N SER A 137 -6.63 2.74 -18.34
CA SER A 137 -7.50 3.87 -18.72
C SER A 137 -7.44 5.08 -17.79
N GLU A 138 -6.86 4.91 -16.59
CA GLU A 138 -6.65 5.95 -15.58
C GLU A 138 -5.20 6.44 -15.54
N ASN A 139 -4.35 5.98 -16.47
CA ASN A 139 -2.99 6.49 -16.58
C ASN A 139 -3.00 7.96 -16.98
N VAL A 140 -2.11 8.73 -16.37
CA VAL A 140 -1.98 10.17 -16.61
C VAL A 140 -1.01 10.51 -17.74
N ASP A 141 -0.22 9.52 -18.19
CA ASP A 141 0.80 9.61 -19.23
C ASP A 141 1.17 8.21 -19.78
N GLU A 142 2.31 8.09 -20.49
CA GLU A 142 2.78 6.83 -21.09
C GLU A 142 3.34 5.80 -20.09
N LYS A 143 3.41 6.12 -18.79
CA LYS A 143 3.89 5.17 -17.79
C LYS A 143 2.89 4.05 -17.56
N GLN A 144 3.43 2.85 -17.50
CA GLN A 144 2.65 1.63 -17.27
C GLN A 144 2.84 1.14 -15.85
N HIS A 145 2.00 0.18 -15.48
CA HIS A 145 2.07 -0.53 -14.20
C HIS A 145 1.98 0.41 -13.00
N CYS A 146 1.07 1.38 -13.11
CA CYS A 146 0.88 2.43 -12.13
C CYS A 146 0.04 1.95 -10.94
N PHE A 147 0.30 2.52 -9.78
CA PHE A 147 -0.46 2.34 -8.55
C PHE A 147 -0.40 3.63 -7.71
N LEU A 148 -1.32 3.77 -6.77
CA LEU A 148 -1.45 4.92 -5.91
C LEU A 148 -1.24 4.51 -4.46
N ILE A 149 -0.47 5.30 -3.72
CA ILE A 149 -0.39 5.22 -2.26
C ILE A 149 -0.94 6.53 -1.69
N GLN A 150 -1.99 6.46 -0.87
CA GLN A 150 -2.56 7.63 -0.19
C GLN A 150 -2.35 7.53 1.32
N THR A 151 -1.76 8.56 1.91
CA THR A 151 -1.47 8.63 3.33
C THR A 151 -2.51 9.47 4.05
N THR A 152 -2.62 9.29 5.38
CA THR A 152 -3.52 10.10 6.22
C THR A 152 -3.14 11.57 6.31
N ALA A 153 -1.94 11.94 5.86
CA ALA A 153 -1.50 13.34 5.76
C ALA A 153 -2.08 14.06 4.53
N GLY A 154 -2.90 13.36 3.72
CA GLY A 154 -3.46 13.89 2.47
C GLY A 154 -2.51 13.78 1.27
N THR A 155 -1.29 13.27 1.46
CA THR A 155 -0.34 13.05 0.36
C THR A 155 -0.77 11.84 -0.47
N SER A 156 -0.82 12.02 -1.79
CA SER A 156 -1.11 10.97 -2.76
C SER A 156 0.10 10.76 -3.66
N HIS A 157 0.73 9.59 -3.54
CA HIS A 157 1.89 9.19 -4.33
C HIS A 157 1.44 8.39 -5.54
N TYR A 158 1.55 8.96 -6.74
CA TYR A 158 1.31 8.26 -8.00
C TYR A 158 2.60 7.57 -8.44
N LEU A 159 2.60 6.25 -8.46
CA LEU A 159 3.81 5.43 -8.54
C LEU A 159 3.73 4.46 -9.72
N SER A 160 4.88 4.10 -10.28
CA SER A 160 5.02 3.13 -11.37
C SER A 160 6.22 2.21 -11.12
N VAL A 161 6.13 0.98 -11.62
CA VAL A 161 7.21 -0.01 -11.65
C VAL A 161 7.49 -0.43 -13.09
N GLU A 162 8.66 -1.00 -13.35
CA GLU A 162 9.12 -1.27 -14.71
C GLU A 162 8.33 -2.40 -15.38
N THR A 163 7.83 -3.37 -14.60
CA THR A 163 7.11 -4.52 -15.15
C THR A 163 5.83 -4.87 -14.39
N ARG A 164 4.88 -5.49 -15.09
CA ARG A 164 3.67 -6.07 -14.47
C ARG A 164 3.99 -7.06 -13.34
N GLN A 165 5.07 -7.82 -13.46
CA GLN A 165 5.48 -8.78 -12.43
C GLN A 165 5.91 -8.09 -11.13
N GLU A 166 6.55 -6.93 -11.23
CA GLU A 166 6.90 -6.11 -10.06
C GLU A 166 5.66 -5.49 -9.41
N LEU A 167 4.66 -5.09 -10.21
CA LEU A 167 3.40 -4.57 -9.70
C LEU A 167 2.66 -5.64 -8.89
N ILE A 168 2.55 -6.85 -9.43
CA ILE A 168 1.97 -8.01 -8.72
C ILE A 168 2.77 -8.29 -7.44
N ARG A 169 4.11 -8.15 -7.47
CA ARG A 169 4.97 -8.38 -6.30
C ARG A 169 4.68 -7.40 -5.18
N ILE A 170 4.62 -6.10 -5.47
CA ILE A 170 4.35 -5.08 -4.45
C ILE A 170 2.92 -5.20 -3.93
N GLU A 171 1.94 -5.44 -4.79
CA GLU A 171 0.54 -5.66 -4.39
C GLU A 171 0.41 -6.87 -3.45
N SER A 172 1.01 -8.01 -3.82
CA SER A 172 0.98 -9.23 -2.99
C SER A 172 1.67 -9.01 -1.64
N SER A 173 2.78 -8.26 -1.64
CA SER A 173 3.51 -7.95 -0.40
C SER A 173 2.74 -6.96 0.47
N TRP A 174 2.06 -5.99 -0.14
CA TRP A 174 1.18 -5.04 0.53
C TRP A 174 0.03 -5.76 1.24
N LEU A 175 -0.71 -6.61 0.52
CA LEU A 175 -1.81 -7.40 1.08
C LEU A 175 -1.36 -8.25 2.27
N ARG A 176 -0.21 -8.90 2.15
CA ARG A 176 0.39 -9.67 3.26
C ARG A 176 0.74 -8.79 4.44
N CYS A 177 1.36 -7.64 4.20
CA CYS A 177 1.74 -6.70 5.24
C CYS A 177 0.51 -6.15 5.98
N VAL A 178 -0.55 -5.78 5.25
CA VAL A 178 -1.82 -5.33 5.83
C VAL A 178 -2.44 -6.42 6.69
N HIS A 179 -2.53 -7.66 6.19
CA HIS A 179 -3.07 -8.78 6.96
C HIS A 179 -2.30 -8.98 8.28
N GLN A 180 -0.97 -9.06 8.22
CA GLN A 180 -0.13 -9.26 9.40
C GLN A 180 -0.21 -8.07 10.38
N ALA A 181 -0.24 -6.84 9.85
CA ALA A 181 -0.32 -5.64 10.67
C ALA A 181 -1.66 -5.56 11.41
N VAL A 182 -2.78 -5.83 10.73
CA VAL A 182 -4.12 -5.82 11.35
C VAL A 182 -4.27 -6.94 12.36
N ALA A 183 -3.86 -8.17 12.02
CA ALA A 183 -3.93 -9.31 12.94
C ALA A 183 -3.13 -9.06 14.24
N ARG A 184 -1.97 -8.39 14.13
CA ARG A 184 -1.15 -7.98 15.28
C ARG A 184 -1.75 -6.80 16.04
N LEU A 185 -2.34 -5.82 15.34
CA LEU A 185 -2.98 -4.66 15.95
C LEU A 185 -4.15 -5.07 16.84
N GLY A 186 -4.90 -6.10 16.44
CA GLY A 186 -6.02 -6.66 17.20
C GLY A 186 -7.26 -5.77 17.17
N SER A 187 -7.16 -4.54 17.65
CA SER A 187 -8.26 -3.58 17.62
C SER A 187 -7.77 -2.14 17.46
N LYS A 188 -8.61 -1.25 16.92
CA LYS A 188 -8.37 0.19 16.88
C LYS A 188 -9.65 0.96 17.11
N THR A 189 -9.62 1.93 18.03
CA THR A 189 -10.76 2.78 18.37
C THR A 189 -10.56 4.19 17.83
N PHE A 190 -11.61 4.74 17.21
CA PHE A 190 -11.70 6.09 16.69
C PHE A 190 -12.74 6.87 17.47
N ARG A 191 -12.43 8.13 17.79
CA ARG A 191 -13.40 9.04 18.40
C ARG A 191 -14.39 9.48 17.33
N VAL A 192 -15.67 9.28 17.62
CA VAL A 192 -16.78 9.64 16.73
C VAL A 192 -17.92 10.25 17.56
N LYS A 193 -18.88 10.87 16.89
CA LYS A 193 -20.17 11.22 17.49
C LYS A 193 -21.28 10.41 16.83
N CYS A 194 -22.17 9.86 17.64
CA CYS A 194 -23.37 9.17 17.19
C CYS A 194 -24.56 9.89 17.83
N ASP A 195 -25.49 10.38 17.01
CA ASP A 195 -26.67 11.12 17.49
C ASP A 195 -26.33 12.26 18.47
N GLY A 196 -25.21 12.95 18.22
CA GLY A 196 -24.71 14.04 19.07
C GLY A 196 -23.86 13.63 20.29
N HIS A 197 -23.79 12.33 20.62
CA HIS A 197 -23.08 11.83 21.80
C HIS A 197 -21.64 11.37 21.46
N ASP A 198 -20.68 11.72 22.30
CA ASP A 198 -19.27 11.34 22.13
C ASP A 198 -19.07 9.84 22.37
N SER A 199 -18.68 9.13 21.31
CA SER A 199 -18.55 7.68 21.26
C SER A 199 -17.19 7.22 20.72
N GLY A 200 -16.84 5.96 20.98
CA GLY A 200 -15.70 5.28 20.42
C GLY A 200 -16.14 4.20 19.44
N LEU A 201 -15.88 4.40 18.14
CA LEU A 201 -16.03 3.33 17.15
C LEU A 201 -14.78 2.47 17.17
N THR A 202 -14.93 1.21 17.58
CA THR A 202 -13.85 0.22 17.61
C THR A 202 -13.98 -0.74 16.44
N LEU A 203 -12.89 -0.88 15.68
CA LEU A 203 -12.67 -1.95 14.71
C LEU A 203 -11.86 -3.02 15.42
N ASP A 204 -12.45 -4.19 15.66
CA ASP A 204 -11.83 -5.30 16.36
C ASP A 204 -11.72 -6.51 15.44
N TRP A 205 -10.54 -7.12 15.40
CA TRP A 205 -10.23 -8.25 14.52
C TRP A 205 -11.14 -9.45 14.81
N ALA A 206 -11.49 -9.74 16.06
CA ALA A 206 -12.34 -10.87 16.38
C ALA A 206 -13.84 -10.49 16.30
N MET A 207 -14.20 -9.33 16.83
CA MET A 207 -15.60 -8.96 17.08
C MET A 207 -16.25 -8.20 15.92
N GLY A 208 -15.48 -7.52 15.08
CA GLY A 208 -15.99 -6.63 14.04
C GLY A 208 -16.08 -5.18 14.50
N PHE A 209 -17.20 -4.53 14.22
CA PHE A 209 -17.50 -3.17 14.61
C PHE A 209 -18.18 -3.13 15.97
N ALA A 210 -17.77 -2.20 16.83
CA ALA A 210 -18.46 -1.91 18.08
C ALA A 210 -18.47 -0.40 18.34
N LEU A 211 -19.63 0.14 18.68
CA LEU A 211 -19.74 1.52 19.16
C LEU A 211 -19.92 1.51 20.68
N TYR A 212 -19.02 2.20 21.35
CA TYR A 212 -19.04 2.39 22.79
C TYR A 212 -19.39 3.84 23.11
N ASP A 213 -20.41 4.07 23.92
CA ASP A 213 -20.77 5.39 24.40
C ASP A 213 -19.97 5.71 25.67
N SER A 214 -19.26 6.85 25.61
CA SER A 214 -18.36 7.28 26.67
C SER A 214 -19.10 7.74 27.92
N GLU A 215 -20.34 8.20 27.78
CA GLU A 215 -21.17 8.72 28.88
C GLU A 215 -21.83 7.58 29.65
N THR A 216 -22.58 6.73 28.94
CA THR A 216 -23.27 5.58 29.56
C THR A 216 -22.34 4.43 29.92
N LYS A 217 -21.09 4.47 29.43
CA LYS A 217 -20.08 3.41 29.59
C LYS A 217 -20.52 2.04 29.08
N MET A 218 -21.41 2.03 28.08
CA MET A 218 -22.02 0.84 27.52
C MET A 218 -21.80 0.77 26.00
N PHE A 219 -21.86 -0.45 25.46
CA PHE A 219 -21.89 -0.62 24.01
C PHE A 219 -23.28 -0.27 23.47
N CYS A 220 -23.36 0.69 22.55
CA CYS A 220 -24.62 1.02 21.86
C CYS A 220 -25.01 -0.11 20.90
N TRP A 221 -24.03 -0.62 20.15
CA TRP A 221 -24.24 -1.69 19.18
C TRP A 221 -22.93 -2.39 18.82
N LYS A 222 -23.06 -3.61 18.31
CA LYS A 222 -21.96 -4.46 17.82
C LYS A 222 -22.42 -5.19 16.56
N TYR A 223 -21.55 -5.23 15.54
CA TYR A 223 -21.81 -5.94 14.29
C TYR A 223 -20.53 -6.63 13.81
N LYS A 224 -20.64 -7.86 13.32
CA LYS A 224 -19.51 -8.55 12.67
C LYS A 224 -19.16 -7.87 11.34
N PHE A 225 -17.92 -8.03 10.87
CA PHE A 225 -17.53 -7.54 9.53
C PHE A 225 -18.43 -8.09 8.40
N SER A 226 -18.86 -9.34 8.50
CA SER A 226 -19.75 -9.99 7.51
C SER A 226 -21.16 -9.40 7.46
N GLN A 227 -21.55 -8.62 8.47
CA GLN A 227 -22.85 -7.95 8.52
C GLN A 227 -22.85 -6.62 7.78
N LEU A 228 -21.69 -6.03 7.47
CA LEU A 228 -21.62 -4.80 6.69
C LEU A 228 -22.04 -5.06 5.24
N LYS A 229 -23.08 -4.35 4.77
CA LYS A 229 -23.59 -4.42 3.39
C LYS A 229 -23.23 -3.22 2.55
N GLY A 230 -23.07 -2.06 3.18
CA GLY A 230 -22.69 -0.84 2.50
C GLY A 230 -21.97 0.10 3.46
N SER A 231 -21.07 0.91 2.90
CA SER A 231 -20.46 2.03 3.59
C SER A 231 -20.37 3.20 2.62
N SER A 232 -20.67 4.40 3.08
CA SER A 232 -20.52 5.64 2.33
C SER A 232 -20.09 6.77 3.23
N ASP A 233 -19.50 7.80 2.65
CA ASP A 233 -19.02 8.97 3.37
C ASP A 233 -19.20 10.25 2.55
N ASP A 234 -19.12 11.40 3.22
CA ASP A 234 -19.25 12.72 2.60
C ASP A 234 -17.91 13.37 2.22
N ASN A 235 -16.80 12.62 2.32
CA ASN A 235 -15.42 13.09 2.18
C ASN A 235 -15.01 14.24 3.12
N LYS A 236 -15.78 14.48 4.19
CA LYS A 236 -15.52 15.55 5.16
C LYS A 236 -15.45 15.02 6.58
N SER A 237 -16.58 14.55 7.10
CA SER A 237 -16.69 14.14 8.50
C SER A 237 -17.79 13.12 8.77
N ARG A 238 -18.61 12.73 7.81
CA ARG A 238 -19.72 11.81 8.04
C ARG A 238 -19.45 10.46 7.39
N LEU A 239 -19.68 9.41 8.17
CA LEU A 239 -19.61 8.02 7.76
C LEU A 239 -20.97 7.38 7.99
N ARG A 240 -21.51 6.73 6.96
CA ARG A 240 -22.72 5.90 7.02
C ARG A 240 -22.33 4.45 6.81
N LEU A 241 -22.83 3.59 7.70
CA LEU A 241 -22.62 2.14 7.67
C LEU A 241 -23.97 1.44 7.68
N ASP A 242 -24.21 0.58 6.68
CA ASP A 242 -25.43 -0.19 6.58
C ASP A 242 -25.13 -1.66 6.94
N PHE A 243 -25.70 -2.12 8.05
CA PHE A 243 -25.53 -3.47 8.58
C PHE A 243 -26.78 -4.30 8.41
N ILE A 244 -26.63 -5.58 8.05
CA ILE A 244 -27.73 -6.54 8.12
C ILE A 244 -27.83 -7.16 9.51
N SER A 245 -29.05 -7.35 10.00
CA SER A 245 -29.33 -8.05 11.25
C SER A 245 -28.79 -9.49 11.24
N ALA A 246 -28.65 -10.09 12.42
CA ALA A 246 -28.06 -11.43 12.55
C ALA A 246 -28.90 -12.53 11.87
N ASP A 247 -30.21 -12.32 11.78
CA ASP A 247 -31.19 -13.17 11.08
C ASP A 247 -31.35 -12.81 9.59
N GLY A 248 -30.71 -11.74 9.10
CA GLY A 248 -30.68 -11.39 7.69
C GLY A 248 -31.91 -10.66 7.17
N THR A 249 -32.80 -10.18 8.04
CA THR A 249 -34.12 -9.67 7.70
C THR A 249 -34.17 -8.13 7.62
N GLU A 250 -33.40 -7.46 8.48
CA GLU A 250 -33.44 -6.01 8.62
C GLU A 250 -32.12 -5.35 8.26
N LEU A 251 -32.20 -4.16 7.67
CA LEU A 251 -31.06 -3.29 7.42
C LEU A 251 -31.03 -2.19 8.48
N HIS A 252 -29.94 -2.10 9.22
CA HIS A 252 -29.68 -1.09 10.23
C HIS A 252 -28.64 -0.09 9.71
N THR A 253 -29.07 1.12 9.43
CA THR A 253 -28.18 2.24 9.07
C THR A 253 -27.65 2.92 10.33
N ARG A 254 -26.33 3.10 10.40
CA ARG A 254 -25.63 3.83 11.46
C ARG A 254 -24.86 4.99 10.84
N GLU A 255 -25.14 6.20 11.30
CA GLU A 255 -24.44 7.41 10.90
C GLU A 255 -23.55 7.91 12.04
N LEU A 256 -22.32 8.26 11.67
CA LEU A 256 -21.28 8.67 12.61
C LEU A 256 -20.60 9.93 12.09
N GLU A 257 -20.34 10.88 12.98
CA GLU A 257 -19.49 12.03 12.69
C GLU A 257 -18.08 11.78 13.23
N CYS A 258 -17.06 11.95 12.40
CA CYS A 258 -15.66 11.68 12.71
C CYS A 258 -14.77 12.79 12.12
N ALA A 259 -14.07 13.53 12.99
CA ALA A 259 -13.12 14.55 12.53
C ALA A 259 -11.90 13.94 11.81
N ALA A 260 -11.54 12.70 12.13
CA ALA A 260 -10.44 11.96 11.52
C ALA A 260 -10.98 10.90 10.54
N LEU A 261 -11.89 11.30 9.64
CA LEU A 261 -12.60 10.40 8.74
C LEU A 261 -11.66 9.59 7.84
N GLN A 262 -10.69 10.22 7.18
CA GLN A 262 -9.77 9.54 6.27
C GLN A 262 -8.93 8.44 6.96
N PRO A 263 -8.27 8.68 8.13
CA PRO A 263 -7.64 7.63 8.91
C PRO A 263 -8.57 6.48 9.30
N LEU A 264 -9.84 6.77 9.62
CA LEU A 264 -10.85 5.76 9.93
C LEU A 264 -11.20 4.92 8.70
N LEU A 265 -11.44 5.55 7.55
CA LEU A 265 -11.75 4.87 6.29
C LEU A 265 -10.61 3.93 5.85
N PHE A 266 -9.37 4.41 5.90
CA PHE A 266 -8.19 3.60 5.55
C PHE A 266 -8.03 2.41 6.49
N CYS A 267 -8.28 2.60 7.79
CA CYS A 267 -8.23 1.52 8.76
C CYS A 267 -9.38 0.52 8.59
N MET A 268 -10.59 1.00 8.30
CA MET A 268 -11.73 0.15 8.00
C MET A 268 -11.45 -0.71 6.76
N HIS A 269 -10.93 -0.10 5.70
CA HIS A 269 -10.50 -0.81 4.50
C HIS A 269 -9.44 -1.86 4.83
N ALA A 270 -8.39 -1.51 5.59
CA ALA A 270 -7.34 -2.45 5.99
C ALA A 270 -7.89 -3.66 6.76
N PHE A 271 -8.80 -3.46 7.73
CA PHE A 271 -9.43 -4.55 8.47
C PHE A 271 -10.27 -5.46 7.56
N LEU A 272 -11.07 -4.87 6.66
CA LEU A 272 -11.89 -5.62 5.71
C LEU A 272 -11.01 -6.42 4.73
N THR A 273 -9.98 -5.79 4.14
CA THR A 273 -9.02 -6.46 3.24
C THR A 273 -8.32 -7.62 3.95
N ALA A 274 -7.84 -7.40 5.17
CA ALA A 274 -7.22 -8.46 5.97
C ALA A 274 -8.19 -9.61 6.25
N LYS A 275 -9.47 -9.32 6.51
CA LYS A 275 -10.49 -10.37 6.71
C LYS A 275 -10.78 -11.18 5.47
N VAL A 276 -10.86 -10.54 4.30
CA VAL A 276 -11.03 -11.24 3.03
C VAL A 276 -9.82 -12.13 2.74
N ALA A 277 -8.60 -11.62 2.95
CA ALA A 277 -7.38 -12.40 2.77
C ALA A 277 -7.32 -13.63 3.70
N ALA A 278 -7.81 -13.51 4.94
CA ALA A 278 -7.82 -14.61 5.91
C ALA A 278 -8.79 -15.76 5.55
N VAL A 279 -9.76 -15.54 4.67
CA VAL A 279 -10.71 -16.58 4.22
C VAL A 279 -10.43 -17.07 2.80
N ASP A 280 -9.49 -16.45 2.07
CA ASP A 280 -9.08 -16.86 0.73
C ASP A 280 -8.10 -18.05 0.80
N PRO A 281 -8.51 -19.25 0.32
CA PRO A 281 -7.64 -20.43 0.34
C PRO A 281 -6.37 -20.27 -0.49
N SER A 282 -6.40 -19.45 -1.55
CA SER A 282 -5.24 -19.20 -2.41
C SER A 282 -4.19 -18.34 -1.69
N PHE A 283 -4.65 -17.36 -0.92
CA PHE A 283 -3.79 -16.57 -0.04
C PHE A 283 -3.19 -17.44 1.08
N LEU A 284 -3.98 -18.30 1.73
CA LEU A 284 -3.47 -19.16 2.81
C LEU A 284 -2.46 -20.21 2.32
N ARG A 285 -2.68 -20.82 1.15
CA ARG A 285 -1.81 -21.91 0.62
C ARG A 285 -0.40 -21.47 0.23
N HIS A 286 -0.20 -20.19 -0.11
CA HIS A 286 1.12 -19.68 -0.45
C HIS A 286 1.89 -19.14 0.76
N HIS A 287 1.30 -19.16 1.96
CA HIS A 287 1.74 -18.35 3.11
C HIS A 287 1.76 -19.10 4.46
N THR A 288 1.66 -20.44 4.46
CA THR A 288 2.17 -21.32 5.55
C THR A 288 3.54 -21.86 5.18
#